data_AF-A0A7S1A1F1-F1
#
_entry.id   AF-A0A7S1A1F1-F1
#
_cell.length_a   1.000
_cell.length_b   1.000
_cell.length_c   1.000
_cell.angle_alpha   90.00
_cell.angle_beta   90.00
_cell.angle_gamma   90.00
#
_symmetry.space_group_name_H-M   'P 1'
#
loop_
_entity.id
_entity.type
_entity.pdbx_description
1 polymer ?
#
loop_
_entity_poly.entity_id
_entity_poly.type
_entity_poly.pdbx_seq_one_letter_code
_entity_poly.pdbx_strand_id
1 'polypeptide(L)'
;MSELHIKSERGDVVCTIFADNAWDAQKTKEAINVAAGIPPWEQRLVAGEEELSGSQQLGHFLNQHRAFSLTLFRRTLEQVHWLELVEENWRAFKDAPPEIRADRHIALAAVRRGPALEYASPQLRADKKVVLEALRLNVSALDHVPPELLADREFMSEAVKNNGDALKNASMTLRGDPSFVLSAVRRDSTSLRHASMELRKDSVFVLNAVHEDGYALKFADGELRTDPRFVLSAIQRNSGSLKYAQ
;
A
#
# COMPACT_ATOMS: atom_id res chain seq x y z
N MET A 1 19.49 -7.14 -29.38
CA MET A 1 20.19 -7.79 -28.25
C MET A 1 21.31 -6.90 -27.75
N SER A 2 21.33 -6.64 -26.46
CA SER A 2 22.30 -5.82 -25.74
C SER A 2 22.99 -6.66 -24.68
N GLU A 3 24.24 -6.34 -24.36
CA GLU A 3 24.96 -6.98 -23.26
C GLU A 3 24.33 -6.56 -21.92
N LEU A 4 24.01 -7.55 -21.08
CA LEU A 4 23.45 -7.35 -19.74
C LEU A 4 24.27 -8.14 -18.71
N HIS A 5 24.82 -7.43 -17.74
CA HIS A 5 25.57 -8.03 -16.65
C HIS A 5 24.63 -8.45 -15.51
N ILE A 6 24.80 -9.68 -15.04
CA ILE A 6 24.12 -10.22 -13.86
C ILE A 6 25.12 -10.25 -12.72
N LYS A 7 24.83 -9.53 -11.66
CA LYS A 7 25.73 -9.33 -10.52
C LYS A 7 25.21 -10.04 -9.29
N SER A 8 26.10 -10.49 -8.41
CA SER A 8 25.74 -10.97 -7.08
C SER A 8 25.32 -9.80 -6.19
N GLU A 9 24.79 -10.11 -5.00
CA GLU A 9 24.53 -9.10 -3.95
C GLU A 9 25.78 -8.27 -3.57
N ARG A 10 26.98 -8.81 -3.82
CA ARG A 10 28.28 -8.17 -3.53
C ARG A 10 28.79 -7.32 -4.68
N GLY A 11 28.08 -7.31 -5.82
CA GLY A 11 28.45 -6.58 -7.03
C GLY A 11 29.34 -7.35 -8.00
N ASP A 12 29.80 -8.55 -7.64
CA ASP A 12 30.60 -9.41 -8.51
C ASP A 12 29.77 -9.89 -9.70
N VAL A 13 30.34 -9.89 -10.90
CA VAL A 13 29.64 -10.41 -12.08
C VAL A 13 29.52 -11.93 -11.97
N VAL A 14 28.29 -12.43 -11.86
CA VAL A 14 27.96 -13.86 -11.85
C VAL A 14 28.00 -14.41 -13.27
N CYS A 15 27.37 -13.70 -14.20
CA CYS A 15 27.44 -13.99 -15.63
C CYS A 15 27.06 -12.75 -16.46
N THR A 16 27.33 -12.84 -17.76
CA THR A 16 26.88 -11.86 -18.75
C THR A 16 26.00 -12.57 -19.76
N ILE A 17 24.84 -11.99 -20.07
CA ILE A 17 23.92 -12.51 -21.09
C ILE A 17 23.69 -11.45 -22.18
N PHE A 18 23.37 -11.89 -23.40
CA PHE A 18 22.92 -11.00 -24.47
C PHE A 18 21.40 -11.01 -24.50
N ALA A 19 20.79 -9.99 -23.92
CA ALA A 19 19.34 -9.93 -23.75
C ALA A 19 18.67 -9.04 -24.80
N ASP A 20 17.48 -9.42 -25.24
CA ASP A 20 16.64 -8.54 -26.04
C ASP A 20 15.73 -7.68 -25.16
N ASN A 21 15.48 -6.43 -25.54
CA ASN A 21 14.60 -5.53 -24.78
C ASN A 21 13.16 -6.05 -24.70
N ALA A 22 12.75 -6.89 -25.66
CA ALA A 22 11.44 -7.54 -25.67
C ALA A 22 11.37 -8.81 -24.80
N TRP A 23 12.47 -9.23 -24.16
CA TRP A 23 12.43 -10.36 -23.23
C TRP A 23 11.58 -10.06 -22.01
N ASP A 24 10.94 -11.08 -21.48
CA ASP A 24 10.26 -11.05 -20.20
C ASP A 24 11.17 -11.63 -19.09
N ALA A 25 10.66 -11.67 -17.85
CA ALA A 25 11.41 -12.25 -16.74
C ALA A 25 11.77 -13.72 -16.96
N GLN A 26 10.88 -14.49 -17.60
CA GLN A 26 11.07 -15.94 -17.80
C GLN A 26 12.24 -16.20 -18.75
N LYS A 27 12.26 -15.57 -19.93
CA LYS A 27 13.36 -15.68 -20.89
C LYS A 27 14.68 -15.20 -20.30
N THR A 28 14.64 -14.12 -19.53
CA THR A 28 15.83 -13.61 -18.84
C THR A 28 16.39 -14.64 -17.87
N LYS A 29 15.52 -15.27 -17.06
CA LYS A 29 15.93 -16.31 -16.11
C LYS A 29 16.45 -17.57 -16.80
N GLU A 30 15.82 -17.99 -17.90
CA GLU A 30 16.29 -19.12 -18.71
C GLU A 30 17.69 -18.88 -19.27
N ALA A 31 17.97 -17.68 -19.79
CA ALA A 31 19.30 -17.32 -20.27
C ALA A 31 20.38 -17.37 -19.16
N ILE A 32 20.03 -16.93 -17.96
CA ILE A 32 20.93 -17.00 -16.78
C ILE A 32 21.17 -18.45 -16.37
N ASN A 33 20.14 -19.31 -16.43
CA ASN A 33 20.29 -20.74 -16.14
C ASN A 33 21.27 -21.39 -17.11
N VAL A 34 21.16 -21.10 -18.41
CA VAL A 34 22.10 -21.60 -19.43
C VAL A 34 23.52 -21.08 -19.17
N ALA A 35 23.67 -19.80 -18.80
CA ALA A 35 24.99 -19.18 -18.64
C ALA A 35 25.69 -19.52 -17.32
N ALA A 36 24.95 -19.70 -16.21
CA ALA A 36 25.50 -19.82 -14.86
C ALA A 36 25.06 -21.09 -14.12
N GLY A 37 24.19 -21.93 -14.70
CA GLY A 37 23.67 -23.14 -14.07
C GLY A 37 22.75 -22.88 -12.86
N ILE A 38 22.21 -21.67 -12.74
CA ILE A 38 21.33 -21.28 -11.63
C ILE A 38 19.88 -21.47 -12.11
N PRO A 39 19.09 -22.37 -11.50
CA PRO A 39 17.74 -22.63 -11.99
C PRO A 39 16.80 -21.41 -11.85
N PRO A 40 15.83 -21.21 -12.76
CA PRO A 40 14.94 -20.04 -12.74
C PRO A 40 14.19 -19.79 -11.42
N TRP A 41 13.82 -20.83 -10.67
CA TRP A 41 13.13 -20.70 -9.38
C TRP A 41 14.03 -20.14 -8.28
N GLU A 42 15.34 -20.42 -8.33
CA GLU A 42 16.32 -19.83 -7.41
C GLU A 42 16.59 -18.35 -7.76
N GLN A 43 16.26 -17.91 -8.97
CA GLN A 43 16.62 -16.57 -9.44
C GLN A 43 15.60 -15.52 -9.02
N ARG A 44 16.08 -14.58 -8.20
CA ARG A 44 15.44 -13.29 -7.94
C ARG A 44 16.26 -12.18 -8.58
N LEU A 45 15.73 -11.60 -9.65
CA LEU A 45 16.42 -10.59 -10.46
C LEU A 45 15.89 -9.20 -10.12
N VAL A 46 16.78 -8.31 -9.66
CA VAL A 46 16.41 -7.02 -9.08
C VAL A 46 17.15 -5.88 -9.78
N ALA A 47 16.45 -4.77 -10.01
CA ALA A 47 17.03 -3.46 -10.30
C ALA A 47 16.54 -2.46 -9.25
N GLY A 48 17.46 -1.80 -8.55
CA GLY A 48 17.11 -0.96 -7.40
C GLY A 48 16.43 -1.79 -6.29
N GLU A 49 15.18 -1.48 -6.00
CA GLU A 49 14.35 -2.19 -5.01
C GLU A 49 13.25 -3.07 -5.63
N GLU A 50 13.14 -3.09 -6.96
CA GLU A 50 12.08 -3.82 -7.66
C GLU A 50 12.61 -5.12 -8.27
N GLU A 51 11.77 -6.15 -8.26
CA GLU A 51 12.04 -7.42 -8.91
C GLU A 51 11.44 -7.44 -10.32
N LEU A 52 12.22 -7.94 -11.28
CA LEU A 52 11.75 -8.24 -12.62
C LEU A 52 10.77 -9.43 -12.56
N SER A 53 9.48 -9.14 -12.73
CA SER A 53 8.39 -10.11 -12.57
C SER A 53 7.81 -10.58 -13.91
N GLY A 54 7.07 -11.70 -13.87
CA GLY A 54 6.73 -12.56 -15.02
C GLY A 54 6.43 -11.88 -16.35
N SER A 55 5.51 -10.92 -16.40
CA SER A 55 5.08 -10.28 -17.65
C SER A 55 5.79 -8.95 -17.98
N GLN A 56 6.68 -8.46 -17.10
CA GLN A 56 7.39 -7.21 -17.36
C GLN A 56 8.44 -7.40 -18.45
N GLN A 57 8.41 -6.50 -19.44
CA GLN A 57 9.46 -6.43 -20.44
C GLN A 57 10.74 -5.88 -19.85
N LEU A 58 11.84 -6.60 -20.07
CA LEU A 58 13.17 -6.30 -19.56
C LEU A 58 13.63 -4.90 -19.95
N GLY A 59 13.44 -4.49 -21.21
CA GLY A 59 13.86 -3.17 -21.68
C GLY A 59 13.14 -2.03 -20.95
N HIS A 60 11.83 -2.15 -20.75
CA HIS A 60 11.06 -1.15 -19.99
C HIS A 60 11.52 -1.10 -18.53
N PHE A 61 11.68 -2.27 -17.91
CA PHE A 61 12.13 -2.39 -16.52
C PHE A 61 13.52 -1.77 -16.30
N LEU A 62 14.50 -2.08 -17.14
CA LEU A 62 15.85 -1.51 -17.06
C LEU A 62 15.83 0.02 -17.26
N ASN A 63 15.06 0.52 -18.22
CA ASN A 63 14.94 1.95 -18.48
C ASN A 63 14.30 2.71 -17.32
N GLN A 64 13.23 2.15 -16.72
CA GLN A 64 12.56 2.72 -15.54
C GLN A 64 13.54 2.92 -14.38
N HIS A 65 14.44 1.96 -14.19
CA HIS A 65 15.43 1.96 -13.11
C HIS A 65 16.79 2.56 -13.51
N ARG A 66 16.94 3.03 -14.76
CA ARG A 66 18.22 3.46 -15.36
C ARG A 66 19.35 2.45 -15.10
N ALA A 67 19.01 1.17 -15.17
CA ALA A 67 19.89 0.07 -14.83
C ALA A 67 20.52 -0.52 -16.10
N PHE A 68 21.81 -0.84 -16.00
CA PHE A 68 22.58 -1.54 -17.05
C PHE A 68 23.01 -2.95 -16.62
N SER A 69 22.56 -3.37 -15.43
CA SER A 69 22.83 -4.68 -14.84
C SER A 69 21.69 -5.07 -13.91
N LEU A 70 21.47 -6.36 -13.74
CA LEU A 70 20.55 -6.91 -12.72
C LEU A 70 21.34 -7.49 -11.56
N THR A 71 20.81 -7.37 -10.36
CA THR A 71 21.32 -8.06 -9.17
C THR A 71 20.56 -9.37 -9.00
N LEU A 72 21.29 -10.48 -8.91
CA LEU A 72 20.78 -11.81 -8.67
C LEU A 72 20.89 -12.15 -7.18
N PHE A 73 19.74 -12.36 -6.56
CA PHE A 73 19.64 -13.01 -5.25
C PHE A 73 19.24 -14.48 -5.47
N ARG A 74 19.90 -15.39 -4.75
CA ARG A 74 19.56 -16.81 -4.78
C ARG A 74 18.52 -17.12 -3.71
N ARG A 75 17.35 -17.60 -4.12
CA ARG A 75 16.32 -18.11 -3.21
C ARG A 75 16.72 -19.48 -2.68
N THR A 76 16.48 -19.71 -1.40
CA THR A 76 16.56 -21.05 -0.81
C THR A 76 15.37 -21.91 -1.26
N LEU A 77 15.51 -23.23 -1.19
CA LEU A 77 14.38 -24.15 -1.44
C LEU A 77 13.20 -23.86 -0.52
N GLU A 78 13.47 -23.45 0.73
CA GLU A 78 12.44 -23.06 1.69
C GLU A 78 11.67 -21.82 1.22
N GLN A 79 12.36 -20.78 0.73
CA GLN A 79 11.71 -19.60 0.18
C GLN A 79 10.87 -19.92 -1.05
N VAL A 80 11.36 -20.80 -1.94
CA VAL A 80 10.60 -21.24 -3.13
C VAL A 80 9.34 -21.99 -2.70
N HIS A 81 9.47 -22.96 -1.79
CA HIS A 81 8.35 -23.72 -1.25
C HIS A 81 7.27 -22.80 -0.65
N TRP A 82 7.68 -21.81 0.15
CA TRP A 82 6.73 -20.85 0.73
C TRP A 82 6.09 -19.93 -0.30
N LEU A 83 6.80 -19.54 -1.36
CA LEU A 83 6.19 -18.77 -2.46
C LEU A 83 5.10 -19.55 -3.18
N GLU A 84 5.33 -20.83 -3.48
CA GLU A 84 4.32 -21.70 -4.08
C GLU A 84 3.10 -21.85 -3.16
N LEU A 85 3.37 -22.12 -1.88
CA LEU A 85 2.32 -22.39 -0.90
C LEU A 85 1.46 -21.15 -0.58
N VAL A 86 2.02 -19.94 -0.51
CA VAL A 86 1.21 -18.72 -0.32
C VAL A 86 0.48 -18.29 -1.58
N GLU A 87 0.98 -18.68 -2.76
CA GLU A 87 0.32 -18.41 -4.03
C GLU A 87 -0.96 -19.25 -4.18
N GLU A 88 -0.92 -20.51 -3.76
CA GLU A 88 -2.10 -21.38 -3.71
C GLU A 88 -3.02 -21.06 -2.53
N ASN A 89 -2.44 -20.84 -1.34
CA ASN A 89 -3.18 -20.57 -0.10
C ASN A 89 -2.42 -19.63 0.82
N TRP A 90 -2.66 -18.34 0.66
CA TRP A 90 -2.07 -17.29 1.48
C TRP A 90 -2.23 -17.49 2.99
N ARG A 91 -3.31 -18.18 3.45
CA ARG A 91 -3.55 -18.40 4.88
C ARG A 91 -2.47 -19.23 5.56
N ALA A 92 -1.77 -20.06 4.80
CA ALA A 92 -0.70 -20.87 5.34
C ALA A 92 0.51 -20.02 5.77
N PHE A 93 0.63 -18.78 5.30
CA PHE A 93 1.63 -17.81 5.76
C PHE A 93 1.60 -17.58 7.28
N LYS A 94 0.45 -17.79 7.94
CA LYS A 94 0.35 -17.70 9.40
C LYS A 94 1.24 -18.69 10.14
N ASP A 95 1.47 -19.85 9.54
CA ASP A 95 2.22 -20.98 10.12
C ASP A 95 3.70 -20.94 9.68
N ALA A 96 4.10 -19.92 8.91
CA ALA A 96 5.45 -19.79 8.39
C ALA A 96 6.47 -19.46 9.51
N PRO A 97 7.71 -19.97 9.39
CA PRO A 97 8.76 -19.67 10.35
C PRO A 97 9.08 -18.17 10.36
N PRO A 98 9.61 -17.61 11.46
CA PRO A 98 9.84 -16.18 11.62
C PRO A 98 10.63 -15.54 10.47
N GLU A 99 11.63 -16.24 9.93
CA GLU A 99 12.48 -15.79 8.84
C GLU A 99 11.67 -15.60 7.54
N ILE A 100 10.71 -16.48 7.28
CA ILE A 100 9.81 -16.40 6.13
C ILE A 100 8.76 -15.30 6.33
N ARG A 101 8.26 -15.12 7.56
CA ARG A 101 7.36 -14.00 7.89
C ARG A 101 8.07 -12.64 7.88
N ALA A 102 9.41 -12.64 7.94
CA ALA A 102 10.25 -11.47 7.75
C ALA A 102 10.70 -11.26 6.29
N ASP A 103 10.51 -12.24 5.41
CA ASP A 103 10.82 -12.11 4.00
C ASP A 103 9.78 -11.23 3.30
N ARG A 104 10.22 -10.04 2.90
CA ARG A 104 9.36 -9.04 2.24
C ARG A 104 8.69 -9.58 0.98
N HIS A 105 9.37 -10.40 0.19
CA HIS A 105 8.84 -10.90 -1.08
C HIS A 105 7.75 -11.94 -0.86
N ILE A 106 7.96 -12.86 0.09
CA ILE A 106 6.95 -13.86 0.47
C ILE A 106 5.75 -13.19 1.14
N ALA A 107 5.98 -12.23 2.03
CA ALA A 107 4.92 -11.46 2.67
C ALA A 107 4.07 -10.71 1.63
N LEU A 108 4.69 -10.06 0.63
CA LEU A 108 3.97 -9.38 -0.44
C LEU A 108 3.18 -10.34 -1.33
N ALA A 109 3.72 -11.54 -1.61
CA ALA A 109 2.98 -12.57 -2.34
C ALA A 109 1.72 -13.00 -1.57
N ALA A 110 1.84 -13.24 -0.26
CA ALA A 110 0.71 -13.58 0.59
C ALA A 110 -0.32 -12.42 0.69
N VAL A 111 0.16 -11.19 0.89
CA VAL A 111 -0.69 -9.98 0.99
C VAL A 111 -1.50 -9.76 -0.27
N ARG A 112 -0.94 -10.01 -1.47
CA ARG A 112 -1.66 -9.86 -2.73
C ARG A 112 -2.82 -10.83 -2.91
N ARG A 113 -2.84 -11.90 -2.12
CA ARG A 113 -3.84 -12.97 -2.17
C ARG A 113 -4.87 -12.87 -1.03
N GLY A 114 -4.58 -12.12 0.03
CA GLY A 114 -5.51 -11.91 1.15
C GLY A 114 -4.92 -11.09 2.31
N PRO A 115 -5.63 -10.97 3.45
CA PRO A 115 -5.21 -10.19 4.61
C PRO A 115 -4.05 -10.84 5.40
N ALA A 116 -2.92 -11.10 4.74
CA ALA A 116 -1.76 -11.77 5.32
C ALA A 116 -0.86 -10.87 6.18
N LEU A 117 -1.08 -9.54 6.13
CA LEU A 117 -0.23 -8.55 6.80
C LEU A 117 -0.16 -8.79 8.32
N GLU A 118 -1.22 -9.31 8.93
CA GLU A 118 -1.28 -9.61 10.37
C GLU A 118 -0.22 -10.61 10.83
N TYR A 119 0.20 -11.52 9.94
CA TYR A 119 1.17 -12.56 10.24
C TYR A 119 2.61 -12.14 9.94
N ALA A 120 2.80 -11.09 9.13
CA ALA A 120 4.12 -10.58 8.79
C ALA A 120 4.88 -10.08 10.02
N SER A 121 6.21 -10.07 9.91
CA SER A 121 7.09 -9.56 10.97
C SER A 121 6.73 -8.11 11.34
N PRO A 122 7.01 -7.67 12.60
CA PRO A 122 6.78 -6.29 13.01
C PRO A 122 7.43 -5.26 12.08
N GLN A 123 8.62 -5.56 11.54
CA GLN A 123 9.35 -4.70 10.60
C GLN A 123 8.56 -4.50 9.31
N LEU A 124 7.97 -5.56 8.75
CA LEU A 124 7.17 -5.46 7.53
C LEU A 124 5.80 -4.81 7.78
N ARG A 125 5.21 -4.98 8.96
CA ARG A 125 4.00 -4.24 9.37
C ARG A 125 4.25 -2.75 9.54
N ALA A 126 5.51 -2.34 9.71
CA ALA A 126 5.95 -0.94 9.73
C ALA A 126 6.46 -0.44 8.36
N ASP A 127 6.60 -1.31 7.35
CA ASP A 127 7.06 -0.92 6.01
C ASP A 127 5.90 -0.26 5.25
N LYS A 128 6.02 1.07 5.04
CA LYS A 128 5.01 1.88 4.32
C LYS A 128 4.59 1.24 3.00
N LYS A 129 5.53 0.75 2.18
CA LYS A 129 5.23 0.18 0.86
C LYS A 129 4.47 -1.14 0.97
N VAL A 130 4.85 -2.00 1.91
CA VAL A 130 4.15 -3.28 2.15
C VAL A 130 2.73 -3.04 2.66
N VAL A 131 2.58 -2.13 3.61
CA VAL A 131 1.28 -1.78 4.17
C VAL A 131 0.38 -1.13 3.11
N LEU A 132 0.89 -0.20 2.30
CA LEU A 132 0.12 0.42 1.21
C LEU A 132 -0.35 -0.59 0.16
N GLU A 133 0.46 -1.61 -0.14
CA GLU A 133 0.03 -2.72 -1.00
C GLU A 133 -1.14 -3.49 -0.37
N ALA A 134 -1.07 -3.78 0.93
CA ALA A 134 -2.16 -4.44 1.65
C ALA A 134 -3.44 -3.59 1.67
N LEU A 135 -3.32 -2.26 1.80
CA LEU A 135 -4.45 -1.34 1.84
C LEU A 135 -5.23 -1.25 0.54
N ARG A 136 -4.59 -1.54 -0.60
CA ARG A 136 -5.28 -1.62 -1.90
C ARG A 136 -6.34 -2.72 -1.92
N LEU A 137 -6.16 -3.75 -1.10
CA LEU A 137 -7.05 -4.91 -1.04
C LEU A 137 -8.03 -4.82 0.13
N ASN A 138 -7.57 -4.38 1.30
CA ASN A 138 -8.43 -4.27 2.48
C ASN A 138 -7.92 -3.21 3.48
N VAL A 139 -8.79 -2.26 3.84
CA VAL A 139 -8.51 -1.21 4.82
C VAL A 139 -8.25 -1.76 6.23
N SER A 140 -8.75 -2.97 6.56
CA SER A 140 -8.46 -3.62 7.84
C SER A 140 -6.99 -3.97 8.03
N ALA A 141 -6.16 -3.88 6.98
CA ALA A 141 -4.71 -4.00 7.11
C ALA A 141 -4.13 -2.98 8.12
N LEU A 142 -4.74 -1.79 8.25
CA LEU A 142 -4.35 -0.78 9.24
C LEU A 142 -4.48 -1.26 10.69
N ASP A 143 -5.32 -2.24 10.98
CA ASP A 143 -5.54 -2.74 12.34
C ASP A 143 -4.30 -3.47 12.89
N HIS A 144 -3.35 -3.82 12.01
CA HIS A 144 -2.10 -4.50 12.34
C HIS A 144 -0.86 -3.60 12.21
N VAL A 145 -1.06 -2.32 11.86
CA VAL A 145 0.01 -1.33 11.67
C VAL A 145 0.40 -0.71 13.02
N PRO A 146 1.70 -0.50 13.29
CA PRO A 146 2.13 0.12 14.54
C PRO A 146 1.59 1.55 14.71
N PRO A 147 1.24 1.98 15.94
CA PRO A 147 0.68 3.31 16.22
C PRO A 147 1.54 4.47 15.70
N GLU A 148 2.86 4.31 15.70
CA GLU A 148 3.81 5.31 15.20
C GLU A 148 3.55 5.61 13.72
N LEU A 149 3.24 4.59 12.93
CA LEU A 149 2.94 4.77 11.51
C LEU A 149 1.51 5.30 11.29
N LEU A 150 0.56 4.95 12.17
CA LEU A 150 -0.79 5.55 12.18
C LEU A 150 -0.81 7.02 12.63
N ALA A 151 0.27 7.50 13.23
CA ALA A 151 0.49 8.91 13.56
C ALA A 151 1.25 9.67 12.46
N ASP A 152 1.86 8.96 11.51
CA ASP A 152 2.58 9.57 10.38
C ASP A 152 1.58 10.19 9.40
N ARG A 153 1.64 11.52 9.27
CA ARG A 153 0.73 12.30 8.44
C ARG A 153 0.84 11.98 6.96
N GLU A 154 2.04 11.72 6.45
CA GLU A 154 2.29 11.46 5.04
C GLU A 154 1.73 10.10 4.65
N PHE A 155 2.07 9.07 5.43
CA PHE A 155 1.54 7.73 5.28
C PHE A 155 0.01 7.70 5.40
N MET A 156 -0.57 8.32 6.43
CA MET A 156 -2.02 8.34 6.59
C MET A 156 -2.71 9.18 5.51
N SER A 157 -2.05 10.19 4.94
CA SER A 157 -2.56 10.88 3.76
C SER A 157 -2.66 9.93 2.56
N GLU A 158 -1.69 9.04 2.37
CA GLU A 158 -1.73 8.01 1.32
C GLU A 158 -2.77 6.93 1.62
N ALA A 159 -2.93 6.51 2.88
CA ALA A 159 -3.95 5.55 3.28
C ALA A 159 -5.38 6.09 3.04
N VAL A 160 -5.66 7.32 3.49
CA VAL A 160 -6.92 8.03 3.23
C VAL A 160 -7.11 8.28 1.73
N LYS A 161 -6.02 8.48 0.98
CA LYS A 161 -6.07 8.55 -0.49
C LYS A 161 -6.44 7.24 -1.17
N ASN A 162 -6.36 6.11 -0.50
CA ASN A 162 -6.85 4.85 -1.04
C ASN A 162 -8.28 4.57 -0.55
N ASN A 163 -8.58 4.87 0.72
CA ASN A 163 -9.91 4.66 1.31
C ASN A 163 -10.19 5.67 2.44
N GLY A 164 -11.29 6.43 2.37
CA GLY A 164 -11.69 7.42 3.38
C GLY A 164 -11.85 6.84 4.80
N ASP A 165 -12.28 5.57 4.90
CA ASP A 165 -12.42 4.87 6.18
C ASP A 165 -11.07 4.67 6.91
N ALA A 166 -9.93 4.84 6.22
CA ALA A 166 -8.60 4.80 6.85
C ALA A 166 -8.46 5.84 7.98
N LEU A 167 -9.21 6.94 7.93
CA LEU A 167 -9.19 7.98 8.97
C LEU A 167 -9.57 7.42 10.35
N LYS A 168 -10.37 6.34 10.43
CA LYS A 168 -10.75 5.70 11.70
C LYS A 168 -9.54 5.20 12.50
N ASN A 169 -8.49 4.80 11.78
CA ASN A 169 -7.27 4.20 12.33
C ASN A 169 -6.16 5.23 12.53
N ALA A 170 -6.31 6.46 12.04
CA ALA A 170 -5.36 7.53 12.30
C ALA A 170 -5.28 7.84 13.81
N SER A 171 -4.13 8.30 14.25
CA SER A 171 -3.94 8.80 15.62
C SER A 171 -4.97 9.87 16.00
N MET A 172 -5.27 9.99 17.30
CA MET A 172 -6.17 11.04 17.81
C MET A 172 -5.74 12.45 17.41
N THR A 173 -4.43 12.70 17.34
CA THR A 173 -3.87 13.98 16.89
C THR A 173 -4.21 14.27 15.43
N LEU A 174 -4.09 13.29 14.53
CA LEU A 174 -4.47 13.47 13.12
C LEU A 174 -5.98 13.58 12.94
N ARG A 175 -6.76 12.79 13.68
CA ARG A 175 -8.24 12.87 13.66
C ARG A 175 -8.77 14.20 14.21
N GLY A 176 -7.97 14.91 14.99
CA GLY A 176 -8.24 16.26 15.49
C GLY A 176 -7.60 17.39 14.69
N ASP A 177 -6.79 17.09 13.66
CA ASP A 177 -6.20 18.10 12.78
C ASP A 177 -7.24 18.53 11.72
N PRO A 178 -7.76 19.77 11.76
CA PRO A 178 -8.76 20.24 10.81
C PRO A 178 -8.27 20.13 9.36
N SER A 179 -6.99 20.44 9.10
CA SER A 179 -6.44 20.45 7.74
C SER A 179 -6.33 19.03 7.16
N PHE A 180 -5.97 18.07 8.00
CA PHE A 180 -5.87 16.67 7.62
C PHE A 180 -7.26 16.06 7.39
N VAL A 181 -8.20 16.25 8.32
CA VAL A 181 -9.56 15.74 8.21
C VAL A 181 -10.30 16.37 7.02
N LEU A 182 -10.15 17.67 6.78
CA LEU A 182 -10.79 18.31 5.62
C LEU A 182 -10.23 17.74 4.30
N SER A 183 -8.94 17.42 4.26
CA SER A 183 -8.34 16.74 3.09
C SER A 183 -8.91 15.33 2.88
N ALA A 184 -9.27 14.62 3.96
CA ALA A 184 -9.98 13.34 3.88
C ALA A 184 -11.42 13.50 3.38
N VAL A 185 -12.16 14.47 3.95
CA VAL A 185 -13.55 14.78 3.59
C VAL A 185 -13.71 15.15 2.13
N ARG A 186 -12.77 15.94 1.57
CA ARG A 186 -12.75 16.30 0.14
C ARG A 186 -12.80 15.11 -0.80
N ARG A 187 -12.28 13.97 -0.35
CA ARG A 187 -12.26 12.74 -1.13
C ARG A 187 -13.45 11.85 -0.84
N ASP A 188 -13.80 11.74 0.44
CA ASP A 188 -14.92 10.96 0.92
C ASP A 188 -15.48 11.63 2.18
N SER A 189 -16.64 12.26 2.03
CA SER A 189 -17.30 12.99 3.10
C SER A 189 -17.73 12.11 4.27
N THR A 190 -17.81 10.78 4.06
CA THR A 190 -18.07 9.83 5.14
C THR A 190 -16.94 9.80 6.16
N SER A 191 -15.72 10.19 5.77
CA SER A 191 -14.55 10.31 6.65
C SER A 191 -14.84 11.19 7.86
N LEU A 192 -15.71 12.21 7.74
CA LEU A 192 -16.05 13.10 8.86
C LEU A 192 -16.57 12.36 10.09
N ARG A 193 -17.21 11.19 9.92
CA ARG A 193 -17.67 10.34 11.05
C ARG A 193 -16.54 9.90 11.97
N HIS A 194 -15.32 9.84 11.44
CA HIS A 194 -14.11 9.41 12.12
C HIS A 194 -13.28 10.58 12.65
N ALA A 195 -13.63 11.84 12.36
CA ALA A 195 -12.98 13.00 12.96
C ALA A 195 -13.14 13.01 14.50
N SER A 196 -12.35 13.83 15.18
CA SER A 196 -12.52 14.07 16.61
C SER A 196 -13.92 14.62 16.92
N MET A 197 -14.39 14.42 18.14
CA MET A 197 -15.70 14.93 18.56
C MET A 197 -15.71 16.47 18.51
N GLU A 198 -14.60 17.09 18.86
CA GLU A 198 -14.38 18.54 18.83
C GLU A 198 -14.59 19.09 17.42
N LEU A 199 -14.00 18.47 16.39
CA LEU A 199 -14.19 18.92 15.00
C LEU A 199 -15.61 18.70 14.51
N ARG A 200 -16.27 17.60 14.93
CA ARG A 200 -17.67 17.34 14.55
C ARG A 200 -18.66 18.31 15.21
N LYS A 201 -18.26 18.98 16.29
CA LYS A 201 -19.01 20.04 16.99
C LYS A 201 -18.63 21.45 16.54
N ASP A 202 -17.50 21.62 15.86
CA ASP A 202 -17.08 22.92 15.33
C ASP A 202 -17.92 23.28 14.12
N SER A 203 -18.79 24.28 14.29
CA SER A 203 -19.71 24.74 13.25
C SER A 203 -18.98 25.26 12.01
N VAL A 204 -17.88 25.99 12.18
CA VAL A 204 -17.10 26.56 11.07
C VAL A 204 -16.45 25.42 10.29
N PHE A 205 -15.84 24.46 10.98
CA PHE A 205 -15.24 23.30 10.36
C PHE A 205 -16.26 22.44 9.61
N VAL A 206 -17.38 22.09 10.24
CA VAL A 206 -18.42 21.28 9.60
C VAL A 206 -19.02 22.01 8.40
N LEU A 207 -19.23 23.33 8.45
CA LEU A 207 -19.68 24.08 7.28
C LEU A 207 -18.66 24.09 6.14
N ASN A 208 -17.36 23.98 6.44
CA ASN A 208 -16.34 23.79 5.39
C ASN A 208 -16.41 22.36 4.83
N ALA A 209 -16.62 21.34 5.67
CA ALA A 209 -16.83 19.97 5.21
C ALA A 209 -18.09 19.82 4.33
N VAL A 210 -19.20 20.46 4.71
CA VAL A 210 -20.46 20.51 3.94
C VAL A 210 -20.28 21.21 2.59
N HIS A 211 -19.44 22.25 2.54
CA HIS A 211 -19.15 22.94 1.30
C HIS A 211 -18.52 21.99 0.26
N GLU A 212 -17.59 21.13 0.70
CA GLU A 212 -16.97 20.11 -0.16
C GLU A 212 -17.99 19.06 -0.63
N ASP A 213 -18.83 18.57 0.29
CA ASP A 213 -19.94 17.65 -0.02
C ASP A 213 -21.05 17.75 1.03
N GLY A 214 -22.28 18.03 0.58
CA GLY A 214 -23.46 18.17 1.42
C GLY A 214 -23.75 16.93 2.28
N TYR A 215 -23.27 15.75 1.89
CA TYR A 215 -23.42 14.52 2.69
C TYR A 215 -22.67 14.56 4.02
N ALA A 216 -21.63 15.40 4.16
CA ALA A 216 -20.93 15.59 5.43
C ALA A 216 -21.85 16.05 6.56
N LEU A 217 -22.96 16.75 6.27
CA LEU A 217 -23.94 17.16 7.29
C LEU A 217 -24.46 15.99 8.12
N LYS A 218 -24.61 14.80 7.52
CA LYS A 218 -25.07 13.58 8.21
C LYS A 218 -24.15 13.16 9.35
N PHE A 219 -22.87 13.52 9.28
CA PHE A 219 -21.85 13.11 10.25
C PHE A 219 -21.48 14.22 11.23
N ALA A 220 -22.06 15.41 11.10
CA ALA A 220 -21.94 16.45 12.13
C ALA A 220 -22.49 15.96 13.48
N ASP A 221 -22.08 16.61 14.56
CA ASP A 221 -22.65 16.36 15.88
C ASP A 221 -24.18 16.57 15.89
N GLY A 222 -24.88 15.83 16.74
CA GLY A 222 -26.33 15.89 16.84
C GLY A 222 -26.86 17.29 17.12
N GLU A 223 -26.18 18.05 17.99
CA GLU A 223 -26.60 19.41 18.37
C GLU A 223 -26.62 20.34 17.15
N LEU A 224 -25.57 20.28 16.30
CA LEU A 224 -25.50 21.05 15.06
C LEU A 224 -26.57 20.61 14.04
N ARG A 225 -26.80 19.30 13.90
CA ARG A 225 -27.79 18.77 12.95
C ARG A 225 -29.23 19.16 13.30
N THR A 226 -29.50 19.47 14.56
CA THR A 226 -30.82 19.93 15.03
C THR A 226 -30.95 21.44 15.15
N ASP A 227 -29.86 22.21 15.03
CA ASP A 227 -29.91 23.68 15.05
C ASP A 227 -30.41 24.21 13.69
N PRO A 228 -31.62 24.82 13.63
CA PRO A 228 -32.17 25.31 12.37
C PRO A 228 -31.30 26.38 11.69
N ARG A 229 -30.59 27.21 12.47
CA ARG A 229 -29.71 28.26 11.92
C ARG A 229 -28.49 27.64 11.26
N PHE A 230 -27.92 26.62 11.90
CA PHE A 230 -26.80 25.87 11.36
C PHE A 230 -27.20 25.11 10.09
N VAL A 231 -28.30 24.36 10.14
CA VAL A 231 -28.82 23.57 9.00
C VAL A 231 -29.15 24.48 7.81
N LEU A 232 -29.76 25.64 8.05
CA LEU A 232 -30.01 26.62 6.99
C LEU A 232 -28.69 27.11 6.35
N SER A 233 -27.67 27.37 7.16
CA SER A 233 -26.34 27.76 6.67
C SER A 233 -25.68 26.64 5.86
N ALA A 234 -25.85 25.38 6.29
CA ALA A 234 -25.36 24.20 5.56
C ALA A 234 -26.03 24.06 4.19
N ILE A 235 -27.36 24.26 4.11
CA ILE A 235 -28.13 24.22 2.86
C ILE A 235 -27.72 25.36 1.92
N GLN A 236 -27.48 26.56 2.47
CA GLN A 236 -26.99 27.70 1.68
C GLN A 236 -25.59 27.44 1.10
N ARG A 237 -24.71 26.75 1.83
CA ARG A 237 -23.38 26.39 1.35
C ARG A 237 -23.39 25.26 0.34
N ASN A 238 -24.26 24.28 0.53
CA ASN A 238 -24.42 23.15 -0.39
C ASN A 238 -25.88 22.68 -0.37
N SER A 239 -26.61 22.94 -1.46
CA SER A 239 -28.03 22.59 -1.58
C SER A 239 -28.28 21.07 -1.49
N GLY A 240 -27.27 20.25 -1.80
CA GLY A 240 -27.33 18.79 -1.64
C GLY A 240 -27.48 18.34 -0.19
N SER A 241 -27.11 19.19 0.78
CA SER A 241 -27.25 18.89 2.21
C SER A 241 -28.71 18.83 2.69
N LEU A 242 -29.66 19.40 1.94
CA LEU A 242 -31.09 19.40 2.28
C LEU A 242 -31.63 17.98 2.51
N LYS A 243 -31.11 16.98 1.79
CA LYS A 243 -31.50 15.56 1.94
C LYS A 243 -31.09 14.95 3.29
N TYR A 244 -30.20 15.62 4.02
CA TYR A 244 -29.58 15.15 5.25
C TYR A 244 -29.85 16.05 6.46
N ALA A 245 -30.60 17.14 6.25
CA ALA A 245 -31.24 17.90 7.31
C ALA A 245 -32.33 17.03 7.96
N GLN A 246 -32.31 16.91 9.29
CA GLN A 246 -33.31 16.16 10.07
C GLN A 246 -34.29 17.10 10.74
#